data_AF-A0A965IS15-F1
#
_entry.id   AF-A0A965IS15-F1
#
_cell.length_a   1.000
_cell.length_b   1.000
_cell.length_c   1.000
_cell.angle_alpha   90.00
_cell.angle_beta   90.00
_cell.angle_gamma   90.00
#
_symmetry.space_group_name_H-M   'P 1'
#
loop_
_entity.id
_entity.type
_entity.pdbx_description
1 polymer ?
#
loop_
_entity_poly.entity_id
_entity_poly.type
_entity_poly.pdbx_seq_one_letter_code
_entity_poly.pdbx_strand_id
1 'polypeptide(L)'
;MKNSIRGILIDPYTKTLSYTDIELNEHGGCLKGLYKAINCDLVELVRLSKDLDLWVDEEGLLKIDEDTKYFHTEGMSNPIAGRGVLLGNKRTKEGVDVADCPYTIDDVLSKITFREFSFNPFY
;
A
#
# COMPACT_ATOMS: atom_id res chain seq x y z
N MET A 1 -17.31 -16.18 8.26
CA MET A 1 -16.47 -14.97 8.42
C MET A 1 -15.98 -14.57 7.05
N LYS A 2 -15.66 -13.29 6.82
CA LYS A 2 -15.12 -12.84 5.53
C LYS A 2 -13.68 -13.34 5.43
N ASN A 3 -13.32 -14.04 4.36
CA ASN A 3 -11.97 -14.64 4.21
C ASN A 3 -10.97 -13.70 3.52
N SER A 4 -11.45 -12.56 3.01
CA SER A 4 -10.63 -11.53 2.39
C SER A 4 -11.28 -10.16 2.53
N ILE A 5 -10.51 -9.10 2.31
CA ILE A 5 -10.98 -7.71 2.17
C ILE A 5 -10.45 -7.13 0.87
N ARG A 6 -11.17 -6.20 0.29
CA ARG A 6 -10.80 -5.57 -0.97
C ARG A 6 -10.02 -4.28 -0.71
N GLY A 7 -8.82 -4.20 -1.26
CA GLY A 7 -7.99 -3.00 -1.30
C GLY A 7 -7.80 -2.46 -2.70
N ILE A 8 -7.04 -1.37 -2.79
CA ILE A 8 -6.50 -0.86 -4.06
C ILE A 8 -4.98 -1.02 -4.02
N LEU A 9 -4.45 -1.85 -4.91
CA LEU A 9 -3.02 -2.00 -5.16
C LEU A 9 -2.53 -0.83 -6.01
N ILE A 10 -1.46 -0.20 -5.54
CA ILE A 10 -0.67 0.80 -6.24
C ILE A 10 0.59 0.09 -6.74
N ASP A 11 0.72 -0.04 -8.07
CA ASP A 11 1.87 -0.66 -8.70
C ASP A 11 2.65 0.38 -9.53
N PRO A 12 3.80 0.89 -9.04
CA PRO A 12 4.61 1.83 -9.79
C PRO A 12 5.42 1.20 -10.94
N TYR A 13 5.55 -0.13 -10.98
CA TYR A 13 6.23 -0.84 -12.06
C TYR A 13 5.39 -0.85 -13.33
N THR A 14 4.08 -1.03 -13.19
CA THR A 14 3.11 -0.96 -14.30
C THR A 14 2.42 0.39 -14.42
N LYS A 15 2.61 1.29 -13.42
CA LYS A 15 1.93 2.58 -13.30
C LYS A 15 0.40 2.43 -13.28
N THR A 16 -0.08 1.44 -12.53
CA THR A 16 -1.50 1.13 -12.45
C THR A 16 -2.03 1.13 -11.03
N LEU A 17 -3.33 1.41 -10.93
CA LEU A 17 -4.14 1.15 -9.75
C LEU A 17 -5.07 -0.02 -10.09
N SER A 18 -5.19 -1.00 -9.19
CA SER A 18 -6.07 -2.14 -9.39
C SER A 18 -6.70 -2.59 -8.09
N TYR A 19 -7.87 -3.22 -8.17
CA TYR A 19 -8.45 -3.84 -6.99
C TYR A 19 -7.72 -5.15 -6.68
N THR A 20 -7.48 -5.38 -5.38
CA THR A 20 -6.84 -6.60 -4.91
C THR A 20 -7.57 -7.15 -3.69
N ASP A 21 -7.61 -8.46 -3.54
CA ASP A 21 -8.15 -9.12 -2.35
C ASP A 21 -7.01 -9.47 -1.40
N ILE A 22 -7.13 -8.99 -0.16
CA ILE A 22 -6.20 -9.26 0.92
C ILE A 22 -6.77 -10.38 1.79
N GLU A 23 -6.09 -11.52 1.79
CA GLU A 23 -6.46 -12.69 2.57
C GLU A 23 -6.41 -12.40 4.07
N LEU A 24 -7.43 -12.86 4.79
CA LEU A 24 -7.51 -12.80 6.25
C LEU A 24 -7.25 -14.18 6.86
N ASN A 25 -6.54 -14.22 7.99
CA ASN A 25 -6.44 -15.45 8.79
C ASN A 25 -7.71 -15.68 9.64
N GLU A 26 -7.74 -16.80 10.36
CA GLU A 26 -8.89 -17.19 11.21
C GLU A 26 -9.21 -16.21 12.35
N HIS A 27 -8.29 -15.30 12.68
CA HIS A 27 -8.43 -14.24 13.66
C HIS A 27 -8.63 -12.85 13.03
N GLY A 28 -8.82 -12.77 11.71
CA GLY A 28 -9.01 -11.50 10.99
C GLY A 28 -7.72 -10.71 10.70
N GLY A 29 -6.54 -11.29 10.97
CA GLY A 29 -5.26 -10.68 10.65
C GLY A 29 -4.93 -10.75 9.15
N CYS A 30 -4.42 -9.66 8.58
CA CYS A 30 -4.21 -9.48 7.13
C CYS A 30 -2.74 -9.45 6.67
N LEU A 31 -1.76 -9.49 7.59
CA LEU A 31 -0.33 -9.29 7.26
C LEU A 31 0.19 -10.22 6.18
N LYS A 32 -0.12 -11.53 6.25
CA LYS A 32 0.30 -12.48 5.21
C LYS A 32 -0.29 -12.16 3.82
N GLY A 33 -1.55 -11.72 3.78
CA GLY A 33 -2.19 -11.27 2.56
C GLY A 33 -1.53 -10.00 2.00
N LEU A 34 -1.15 -9.07 2.88
CA LEU A 34 -0.44 -7.85 2.50
C LEU A 34 0.96 -8.14 1.94
N TYR A 35 1.76 -8.99 2.59
CA TYR A 35 3.09 -9.39 2.10
C TYR A 35 3.02 -9.96 0.69
N LYS A 36 2.04 -10.83 0.43
CA LYS A 36 1.79 -11.41 -0.89
C LYS A 36 1.34 -10.37 -1.92
N ALA A 37 0.43 -9.48 -1.55
CA ALA A 37 -0.12 -8.48 -2.48
C ALA A 37 0.89 -7.38 -2.83
N ILE A 38 1.70 -6.94 -1.87
CA ILE A 38 2.75 -5.93 -2.04
C ILE A 38 4.03 -6.55 -2.62
N ASN A 39 4.22 -7.86 -2.43
CA ASN A 39 5.43 -8.61 -2.76
C ASN A 39 6.65 -8.10 -1.98
N CYS A 40 6.52 -8.10 -0.64
CA CYS A 40 7.56 -7.72 0.31
C CYS A 40 7.58 -8.66 1.53
N ASP A 41 8.66 -8.61 2.31
CA ASP A 41 8.79 -9.39 3.55
C ASP A 41 8.27 -8.63 4.78
N LEU A 42 8.26 -7.29 4.71
CA LEU A 42 7.80 -6.42 5.78
C LEU A 42 6.99 -5.25 5.23
N VAL A 43 5.93 -4.89 5.96
CA VAL A 43 5.07 -3.75 5.61
C VAL A 43 5.11 -2.72 6.72
N GLU A 44 5.06 -1.44 6.31
CA GLU A 44 4.79 -0.31 7.18
C GLU A 44 3.36 0.19 6.95
N LEU A 45 2.72 0.64 8.03
CA LEU A 45 1.40 1.26 8.01
C LEU A 45 1.53 2.79 8.05
N VAL A 46 1.09 3.44 6.99
CA VAL A 46 0.95 4.90 6.93
C VAL A 46 -0.53 5.28 7.01
N ARG A 47 -0.92 5.97 8.08
CA ARG A 47 -2.30 6.45 8.23
C ARG A 47 -2.52 7.71 7.41
N LEU A 48 -3.34 7.61 6.36
CA LEU A 48 -3.66 8.74 5.49
C LEU A 48 -4.86 9.55 6.00
N SER A 49 -5.87 8.89 6.57
CA SER A 49 -7.06 9.53 7.12
C SER A 49 -7.64 8.75 8.30
N LYS A 50 -8.83 9.17 8.77
CA LYS A 50 -9.58 8.46 9.82
C LYS A 50 -10.08 7.07 9.43
N ASP A 51 -10.17 6.79 8.13
CA ASP A 51 -10.81 5.62 7.53
C ASP A 51 -9.99 4.99 6.41
N LEU A 52 -8.81 5.53 6.10
CA LEU A 52 -7.90 5.05 5.08
C LEU A 52 -6.48 4.91 5.61
N ASP A 53 -5.95 3.72 5.40
CA ASP A 53 -4.58 3.35 5.69
C ASP A 53 -3.88 2.97 4.37
N LEU A 54 -2.60 3.32 4.25
CA LEU A 54 -1.70 2.93 3.17
C LEU A 54 -0.65 1.98 3.74
N TRP A 55 -0.63 0.76 3.24
CA TRP A 55 0.38 -0.24 3.58
C TRP A 55 1.45 -0.24 2.50
N VAL A 56 2.72 -0.14 2.89
CA VAL A 56 3.85 -0.01 1.96
C VAL A 56 4.93 -1.02 2.29
N ASP A 57 5.75 -1.34 1.30
CA ASP A 57 7.00 -2.07 1.51
C ASP A 57 7.97 -1.23 2.37
N GLU A 58 8.23 -1.66 3.61
CA GLU A 58 9.15 -0.97 4.54
C GLU A 58 10.61 -1.12 4.10
N GLU A 59 10.91 -2.20 3.38
CA GLU A 59 12.27 -2.53 2.95
C GLU A 59 12.63 -1.91 1.60
N GLY A 60 11.68 -1.26 0.93
CA GLY A 60 11.87 -0.74 -0.42
C GLY A 60 13.04 0.25 -0.53
N LEU A 61 13.40 0.95 0.56
CA LEU A 61 14.56 1.84 0.61
C LEU A 61 15.88 1.13 0.98
N LEU A 62 15.83 -0.08 1.54
CA LEU A 62 17.01 -0.87 1.90
C LEU A 62 17.52 -1.72 0.72
N LYS A 63 16.65 -2.01 -0.25
CA LYS A 63 16.92 -2.85 -1.42
C LYS A 63 16.85 -2.07 -2.74
N ILE A 64 17.28 -0.79 -2.73
CA ILE A 64 17.23 0.06 -3.92
C ILE A 64 18.23 -0.44 -4.98
N ASP A 65 17.72 -0.62 -6.19
CA ASP A 65 18.46 -0.90 -7.41
C ASP A 65 17.98 -0.04 -8.58
N GLU A 66 18.50 -0.29 -9.78
CA GLU A 66 18.14 0.42 -11.02
C GLU A 66 16.69 0.19 -11.49
N ASP A 67 16.07 -0.90 -11.04
CA ASP A 67 14.71 -1.28 -11.41
C ASP A 67 13.66 -0.74 -10.44
N THR A 68 14.08 -0.29 -9.25
CA THR A 68 13.21 0.23 -8.20
C THR A 68 12.34 1.38 -8.71
N LYS A 69 11.02 1.22 -8.60
CA LYS A 69 10.03 2.24 -9.00
C LYS A 69 9.35 2.84 -7.77
N TYR A 70 8.88 4.07 -7.94
CA TYR A 70 8.39 4.88 -6.84
C TYR A 70 7.02 5.49 -7.16
N PHE A 71 6.27 5.76 -6.12
CA PHE A 71 5.06 6.58 -6.20
C PHE A 71 5.02 7.61 -5.07
N HIS A 72 4.27 8.67 -5.28
CA HIS A 72 3.89 9.63 -4.23
C HIS A 72 2.39 9.58 -4.06
N THR A 73 1.95 9.82 -2.82
CA THR A 73 0.58 10.18 -2.51
C THR A 73 0.52 11.64 -2.06
N GLU A 74 -0.58 12.31 -2.37
CA GLU A 74 -0.87 13.67 -1.88
C GLU A 74 -0.68 13.74 -0.35
N GLY A 75 0.05 14.75 0.12
CA GLY A 75 0.32 14.98 1.55
C GLY A 75 1.55 14.26 2.11
N MET A 76 2.20 13.37 1.35
CA MET A 76 3.48 12.76 1.75
C MET A 76 4.66 13.46 1.06
N SER A 77 5.68 13.82 1.84
CA SER A 77 6.87 14.51 1.34
C SER A 77 7.86 13.59 0.62
N ASN A 78 7.94 12.34 1.05
CA ASN A 78 8.91 11.38 0.56
C ASN A 78 8.26 10.41 -0.44
N PRO A 79 8.96 10.02 -1.51
CA PRO A 79 8.53 8.92 -2.37
C PRO A 79 8.47 7.62 -1.57
N ILE A 80 7.53 6.76 -1.94
CA ILE A 80 7.46 5.38 -1.49
C ILE A 80 8.08 4.51 -2.58
N ALA A 81 9.03 3.66 -2.19
CA ALA A 81 9.62 2.65 -3.07
C ALA A 81 8.76 1.39 -3.08
N GLY A 82 8.61 0.76 -4.25
CA GLY A 82 7.87 -0.49 -4.38
C GLY A 82 6.34 -0.30 -4.38
N ARG A 83 5.62 -1.40 -4.20
CA ARG A 83 4.15 -1.41 -4.25
C ARG A 83 3.55 -0.94 -2.92
N GLY A 84 2.29 -0.54 -2.96
CA GLY A 84 1.51 -0.28 -1.76
C GLY A 84 0.06 -0.70 -1.92
N VAL A 85 -0.65 -0.89 -0.81
CA VAL A 85 -2.08 -1.21 -0.81
C VAL A 85 -2.84 -0.24 0.08
N LEU A 86 -3.87 0.38 -0.47
CA LEU A 86 -4.86 1.15 0.28
C LEU A 86 -5.92 0.22 0.87
N LEU A 87 -6.13 0.31 2.17
CA LEU A 87 -7.17 -0.41 2.90
C LEU A 87 -7.97 0.53 3.79
N GLY A 88 -9.26 0.20 3.95
CA GLY A 88 -10.08 0.87 4.92
C GLY A 88 -9.66 0.48 6.34
N ASN A 89 -9.94 1.35 7.29
CA ASN A 89 -9.83 1.02 8.70
C ASN A 89 -11.09 1.44 9.46
N LYS A 90 -11.41 0.71 10.53
CA LYS A 90 -12.59 0.95 11.36
C LYS A 90 -12.22 0.86 12.83
N ARG A 91 -12.46 1.96 13.55
CA ARG A 91 -12.31 1.98 15.02
C ARG A 91 -13.40 1.14 15.68
N THR A 92 -12.97 0.23 16.55
CA THR A 92 -13.80 -0.62 17.41
C THR A 92 -13.59 -0.25 18.88
N LYS A 93 -14.24 -0.96 19.81
CA LYS A 93 -13.97 -0.76 21.25
C LYS A 93 -12.63 -1.37 21.64
N GLU A 94 -12.18 -2.36 20.87
CA GLU A 94 -11.01 -3.20 21.09
C GLU A 94 -9.76 -2.67 20.37
N GLY A 95 -9.94 -1.78 19.39
CA GLY A 95 -8.83 -1.19 18.64
C GLY A 95 -9.23 -0.60 17.29
N VAL A 96 -8.43 -0.89 16.27
CA VAL A 96 -8.70 -0.52 14.88
C VAL A 96 -8.61 -1.79 14.05
N ASP A 97 -9.73 -2.15 13.43
CA ASP A 97 -9.82 -3.28 12.53
C ASP A 97 -9.60 -2.83 11.09
N VAL A 98 -9.07 -3.74 10.29
CA VAL A 98 -8.95 -3.55 8.85
C VAL A 98 -10.32 -3.74 8.17
N ALA A 99 -10.57 -2.99 7.10
CA ALA A 99 -11.82 -3.03 6.34
C ALA A 99 -11.56 -2.90 4.83
N ASP A 100 -12.61 -3.10 4.04
CA ASP A 100 -12.56 -2.79 2.61
C ASP A 100 -12.18 -1.32 2.40
N CYS A 101 -11.38 -1.04 1.36
CA CYS A 101 -11.10 0.33 0.95
C CYS A 101 -12.43 1.05 0.66
N PRO A 102 -12.72 2.18 1.34
CA PRO A 102 -13.98 2.90 1.15
C PRO A 102 -14.00 3.73 -0.14
N TYR A 103 -12.87 3.81 -0.85
CA TYR A 103 -12.70 4.59 -2.07
C TYR A 103 -12.65 3.71 -3.32
N THR A 104 -13.01 4.30 -4.44
CA THR A 104 -12.82 3.73 -5.77
C THR A 104 -11.42 4.07 -6.32
N ILE A 105 -11.03 3.42 -7.41
CA ILE A 105 -9.79 3.77 -8.13
C ILE A 105 -9.85 5.23 -8.62
N ASP A 106 -11.01 5.67 -9.12
CA ASP A 106 -11.18 7.03 -9.63
C ASP A 106 -11.00 8.09 -8.54
N ASP A 107 -11.48 7.81 -7.32
CA ASP A 107 -11.31 8.70 -6.17
C ASP A 107 -9.84 8.93 -5.81
N VAL A 108 -9.00 7.89 -5.94
CA VAL A 108 -7.60 7.92 -5.52
C VAL A 108 -6.63 8.24 -6.66
N LEU A 109 -7.06 8.11 -7.92
CA LEU A 109 -6.21 8.31 -9.10
C LEU A 109 -5.55 9.69 -9.11
N SER A 110 -6.31 10.73 -8.77
CA SER A 110 -5.81 12.12 -8.73
C SER A 110 -4.78 12.37 -7.63
N LYS A 111 -4.65 11.46 -6.66
CA LYS A 111 -3.78 11.60 -5.48
C LYS A 111 -2.47 10.86 -5.63
N ILE A 112 -2.35 9.96 -6.62
CA ILE A 112 -1.16 9.14 -6.83
C ILE A 112 -0.37 9.66 -8.02
N THR A 113 0.92 9.88 -7.83
CA THR A 113 1.86 10.22 -8.90
C THR A 113 2.98 9.19 -8.97
N PHE A 114 3.08 8.48 -10.09
CA PHE A 114 4.21 7.59 -10.36
C PHE A 114 5.45 8.39 -10.75
N ARG A 115 6.61 8.02 -10.20
CA ARG A 115 7.89 8.68 -10.48
C ARG A 115 8.93 7.64 -10.86
N GLU A 116 9.79 8.04 -11.79
CA GLU A 116 11.04 7.36 -12.06
C GLU A 116 12.15 8.21 -11.45
N PHE A 117 13.00 7.60 -10.64
CA PHE A 117 14.22 8.22 -10.18
C PHE A 117 15.37 7.58 -10.95
N SER A 118 16.23 8.41 -11.54
CA SER A 118 17.49 7.94 -12.10
C SER A 118 18.42 7.59 -10.96
N PHE A 119 18.75 6.32 -10.79
CA PHE A 119 19.80 5.89 -9.89
C PHE A 119 21.13 6.52 -10.35
N ASN A 120 21.77 7.31 -9.49
CA ASN A 120 23.10 7.84 -9.74
C ASN A 120 24.08 7.17 -8.78
N PRO A 121 24.86 6.17 -9.22
CA PRO A 121 25.80 5.45 -8.36
C PRO A 121 27.01 6.29 -7.91
N PHE A 122 27.10 7.55 -8.33
CA PHE A 122 28.24 8.43 -8.07
C PHE A 122 27.93 9.57 -7.07
N TYR A 123 26.82 9.49 -6.33
CA TYR A 123 26.56 10.25 -5.11
C TYR A 123 26.39 9.31 -3.91
#